data_AF-A0A4R4PJ38-F1
#
_entry.id   AF-A0A4R4PJ38-F1
#
_cell.length_a   1.000
_cell.length_b   1.000
_cell.length_c   1.000
_cell.angle_alpha   90.00
_cell.angle_beta   90.00
_cell.angle_gamma   90.00
#
_symmetry.space_group_name_H-M   'P 1'
#
loop_
_entity.id
_entity.type
_entity.pdbx_description
1 polymer ?
#
loop_
_entity_poly.entity_id
_entity_poly.type
_entity_poly.pdbx_seq_one_letter_code
_entity_poly.pdbx_strand_id
1 'polypeptide(L)'
;MVPEPRRPPRPGALPSAFCAVVAERRLLWNLAYCLLDSVGDAEFAVQETYTRWYTMPDDEQERVERPLTWLVGTLVRICVDLRESPPRRAHGRVVAPAGHRDPAGPPSRRFGVWRDAPKL
;
A
#
# COMPACT_ATOMS: atom_id res chain seq x y z
N MET A 1 -29.89 -31.71 27.90
CA MET A 1 -29.57 -30.38 27.36
C MET A 1 -28.23 -30.51 26.63
N VAL A 2 -28.27 -30.79 25.32
CA VAL A 2 -27.06 -30.95 24.50
C VAL A 2 -26.61 -29.55 24.08
N PRO A 3 -25.35 -29.14 24.32
CA PRO A 3 -24.86 -27.88 23.80
C PRO A 3 -24.81 -27.94 22.28
N GLU A 4 -25.50 -27.02 21.63
CA GLU A 4 -25.51 -26.84 20.16
C GLU A 4 -24.07 -26.80 19.61
N PRO A 5 -23.78 -27.47 18.47
CA PRO A 5 -22.52 -27.32 17.79
C PRO A 5 -22.35 -25.87 17.32
N ARG A 6 -21.26 -25.23 17.77
CA ARG A 6 -20.81 -23.94 17.24
C ARG A 6 -20.77 -24.05 15.71
N ARG A 7 -21.57 -23.21 15.03
CA ARG A 7 -21.63 -23.14 13.56
C ARG A 7 -20.21 -23.28 12.97
N PRO A 8 -20.00 -24.16 11.97
CA PRO A 8 -18.70 -24.28 11.34
C PRO A 8 -18.34 -22.94 10.67
N PRO A 9 -17.05 -22.54 10.69
CA PRO A 9 -16.60 -21.39 9.91
C PRO A 9 -16.95 -21.60 8.43
N ARG A 10 -17.47 -20.56 7.77
CA ARG A 10 -17.86 -20.63 6.36
C ARG A 10 -16.64 -21.07 5.52
N PRO A 11 -16.73 -22.15 4.73
CA PRO A 11 -15.66 -22.53 3.82
C PRO A 11 -15.50 -21.41 2.77
N GLY A 12 -14.35 -20.74 2.76
CA GLY A 12 -14.05 -19.64 1.83
C GLY A 12 -13.77 -18.27 2.47
N ALA A 13 -13.83 -18.13 3.80
CA ALA A 13 -13.23 -16.97 4.44
C ALA A 13 -11.70 -17.09 4.33
N LEU A 14 -11.09 -16.32 3.42
CA LEU A 14 -9.64 -16.11 3.45
C LEU A 14 -9.24 -15.76 4.89
N PRO A 15 -8.06 -16.21 5.38
CA PRO A 15 -7.59 -15.83 6.70
C PRO A 15 -7.72 -14.32 6.85
N SER A 16 -8.35 -13.84 7.93
CA SER A 16 -8.60 -12.41 8.15
C SER A 16 -7.33 -11.55 8.00
N ALA A 17 -6.17 -12.13 8.32
CA ALA A 17 -4.85 -11.57 8.09
C ALA A 17 -4.56 -11.27 6.60
N PHE A 18 -4.91 -12.17 5.67
CA PHE A 18 -4.74 -11.93 4.23
C PHE A 18 -5.59 -10.75 3.76
N CYS A 19 -6.85 -10.67 4.20
CA CYS A 19 -7.71 -9.53 3.90
C CYS A 19 -7.15 -8.22 4.46
N ALA A 20 -6.54 -8.25 5.65
CA ALA A 20 -5.88 -7.10 6.25
C ALA A 20 -4.67 -6.63 5.42
N VAL A 21 -3.82 -7.54 4.96
CA VAL A 21 -2.67 -7.22 4.08
C VAL A 21 -3.13 -6.66 2.74
N VAL A 22 -4.18 -7.23 2.14
CA VAL A 22 -4.74 -6.71 0.87
C VAL A 22 -5.30 -5.29 1.06
N ALA A 23 -6.00 -5.04 2.17
CA ALA A 23 -6.54 -3.72 2.49
C ALA A 23 -5.43 -2.69 2.75
N GLU A 24 -4.39 -3.08 3.50
CA GLU A 24 -3.19 -2.27 3.75
C GLU A 24 -2.48 -1.93 2.45
N ARG A 25 -2.20 -2.91 1.58
CA ARG A 25 -1.55 -2.68 0.30
C ARG A 25 -2.35 -1.69 -0.57
N ARG A 26 -3.68 -1.80 -0.57
CA ARG A 26 -4.56 -0.88 -1.29
C ARG A 26 -4.51 0.53 -0.70
N LEU A 27 -4.47 0.67 0.62
CA LEU A 27 -4.30 1.95 1.30
C LEU A 27 -2.97 2.61 0.90
N LEU A 28 -1.87 1.86 0.98
CA LEU A 28 -0.54 2.33 0.62
C LEU A 28 -0.48 2.78 -0.84
N TRP A 29 -1.02 2.00 -1.77
CA TRP A 29 -1.06 2.38 -3.18
C TRP A 29 -1.87 3.66 -3.43
N ASN A 30 -3.06 3.77 -2.82
CA ASN A 30 -3.88 4.98 -2.95
C ASN A 30 -3.15 6.22 -2.42
N LEU A 31 -2.43 6.08 -1.31
CA LEU A 31 -1.66 7.17 -0.71
C LEU A 31 -0.48 7.58 -1.61
N ALA A 32 0.30 6.62 -2.09
CA ALA A 32 1.41 6.87 -3.01
C ALA A 32 0.94 7.52 -4.32
N TYR A 33 -0.16 7.03 -4.89
CA TYR A 33 -0.76 7.61 -6.08
C TYR A 33 -1.22 9.05 -5.86
N CYS A 34 -1.82 9.36 -4.71
CA CYS A 34 -2.18 10.75 -4.38
C CYS A 34 -0.96 11.68 -4.25
N LEU A 35 0.19 11.15 -3.78
CA LEU A 35 1.41 11.94 -3.59
C LEU A 35 2.23 12.12 -4.89
N LEU A 36 2.21 11.11 -5.76
CA LEU A 36 3.08 11.05 -6.95
C LEU A 36 2.35 11.33 -8.27
N ASP A 37 1.03 11.15 -8.33
CA ASP A 37 0.21 11.28 -9.55
C ASP A 37 0.69 10.39 -10.73
N SER A 38 1.31 9.26 -10.41
CA SER A 38 1.93 8.33 -11.36
C SER A 38 1.69 6.90 -10.90
N VAL A 39 1.08 6.07 -11.75
CA VAL A 39 0.79 4.66 -11.43
C VAL A 39 2.09 3.88 -11.24
N GLY A 40 3.06 4.05 -12.14
CA GLY A 40 4.34 3.34 -12.08
C GLY A 40 5.17 3.71 -10.86
N ASP A 41 5.22 5.00 -10.51
CA ASP A 41 5.98 5.43 -9.32
C ASP A 41 5.25 5.04 -8.02
N ALA A 42 3.92 5.02 -8.02
CA ALA A 42 3.13 4.53 -6.88
C ALA A 42 3.31 3.02 -6.66
N GLU A 43 3.26 2.22 -7.72
CA GLU A 43 3.52 0.78 -7.63
C GLU A 43 4.95 0.50 -7.14
N PHE A 44 5.93 1.21 -7.69
CA PHE A 44 7.31 1.12 -7.27
C PHE A 44 7.47 1.46 -5.78
N ALA A 45 6.90 2.58 -5.31
CA ALA A 45 7.00 2.98 -3.91
C ALA A 45 6.38 1.93 -2.95
N VAL A 46 5.25 1.33 -3.32
CA VAL A 46 4.62 0.25 -2.54
C VAL A 46 5.49 -1.01 -2.54
N GLN A 47 6.03 -1.40 -3.70
CA GLN A 47 6.93 -2.55 -3.80
C GLN A 47 8.19 -2.34 -2.95
N GLU A 48 8.86 -1.21 -3.09
CA GLU A 48 10.06 -0.85 -2.33
C GLU A 48 9.78 -0.82 -0.81
N THR A 49 8.60 -0.34 -0.40
CA THR A 49 8.19 -0.34 1.02
C THR A 49 8.10 -1.76 1.56
N TYR A 50 7.43 -2.67 0.84
CA TYR A 50 7.32 -4.08 1.26
C TYR A 50 8.66 -4.81 1.16
N THR A 51 9.50 -4.50 0.17
CA THR A 51 10.87 -5.02 0.08
C THR A 51 11.61 -4.68 1.37
N ARG A 52 11.63 -3.41 1.78
CA ARG A 52 12.32 -2.98 3.01
C ARG A 52 11.77 -3.65 4.26
N TRP A 53 10.45 -3.87 4.34
CA TRP A 53 9.82 -4.60 5.44
C TRP A 53 10.31 -6.05 5.50
N TYR A 54 10.24 -6.78 4.40
CA TYR A 54 10.61 -8.21 4.38
C TYR A 54 12.11 -8.49 4.32
N THR A 55 12.94 -7.48 4.03
CA THR A 55 14.40 -7.57 4.15
C THR A 55 14.91 -7.10 5.51
N MET A 56 14.04 -6.55 6.36
CA MET A 56 14.40 -6.13 7.71
C MET A 56 14.76 -7.35 8.56
N PRO A 57 15.80 -7.29 9.40
CA PRO A 57 16.08 -8.33 10.38
C PRO A 57 14.89 -8.55 11.33
N ASP A 58 14.63 -9.80 11.71
CA ASP A 58 13.50 -10.15 12.56
C ASP A 58 13.51 -9.37 13.90
N ASP A 59 14.68 -9.13 14.49
CA ASP A 59 14.82 -8.39 15.74
C ASP A 59 14.46 -6.91 15.61
N GLU A 60 14.66 -6.31 14.44
CA GLU A 60 14.25 -4.94 14.15
C GLU A 60 12.75 -4.89 13.84
N GLN A 61 12.24 -5.88 13.11
CA GLN A 61 10.82 -6.00 12.81
C GLN A 61 9.98 -6.22 14.07
N GLU A 62 10.47 -6.99 15.05
CA GLU A 62 9.83 -7.19 16.36
C GLU A 62 9.78 -5.91 17.22
N ARG A 63 10.73 -4.99 17.04
CA ARG A 63 10.70 -3.68 17.72
C ARG A 63 9.62 -2.75 17.13
N VAL A 64 9.09 -3.05 15.95
CA VAL A 64 8.02 -2.26 15.34
C VAL A 64 6.68 -2.61 15.98
N GLU A 65 6.24 -1.77 16.93
CA GLU A 65 4.96 -1.95 17.64
C GLU A 65 3.74 -1.99 16.72
N ARG A 66 3.77 -1.21 15.63
CA ARG A 66 2.64 -1.06 14.69
C ARG A 66 3.15 -1.10 13.24
N PRO A 67 3.11 -2.25 12.56
CA PRO A 67 3.61 -2.42 11.20
C PRO A 67 3.05 -1.38 10.21
N LEU A 68 1.74 -1.12 10.25
CA LEU A 68 1.10 -0.13 9.37
C LEU A 68 1.70 1.27 9.50
N THR A 69 2.06 1.70 10.71
CA THR A 69 2.67 3.03 10.94
C THR A 69 4.05 3.11 10.30
N TRP A 70 4.83 2.04 10.43
CA TRP A 70 6.14 1.93 9.80
C TRP A 70 6.02 1.94 8.27
N LEU A 71 5.08 1.17 7.72
CA LEU A 71 4.85 1.08 6.27
C LEU A 71 4.44 2.44 5.69
N VAL A 72 3.50 3.15 6.32
CA VAL A 72 3.09 4.49 5.87
C VAL A 72 4.25 5.48 5.94
N GLY A 73 5.03 5.46 7.04
CA GLY A 73 6.19 6.35 7.19
C GLY A 73 7.26 6.11 6.14
N THR A 74 7.62 4.84 5.91
CA THR A 74 8.60 4.44 4.90
C THR A 74 8.11 4.80 3.48
N LEU A 75 6.83 4.54 3.18
CA LEU A 75 6.23 4.88 1.90
C LEU A 75 6.28 6.39 1.62
N VAL A 76 5.89 7.21 2.61
CA VAL A 76 5.92 8.68 2.47
C VAL A 76 7.34 9.16 2.22
N ARG A 77 8.34 8.62 2.93
CA ARG A 77 9.75 8.98 2.72
C ARG A 77 10.23 8.64 1.31
N ILE A 78 9.90 7.45 0.81
CA ILE A 78 10.21 7.07 -0.58
C ILE A 78 9.51 8.03 -1.58
N CYS A 79 8.25 8.38 -1.34
CA CYS A 79 7.53 9.30 -2.23
C CYS A 79 8.16 10.69 -2.27
N VAL A 80 8.67 11.18 -1.13
CA VAL A 80 9.41 12.46 -1.07
C VAL A 80 10.73 12.33 -1.82
N ASP A 81 11.50 11.26 -1.59
CA ASP A 81 12.78 11.01 -2.26
C ASP A 81 12.62 10.95 -3.80
N LEU A 82 11.53 10.34 -4.29
CA LEU A 82 11.21 10.25 -5.72
C LEU A 82 10.86 11.62 -6.33
N ARG A 83 10.28 12.53 -5.55
CA ARG A 83 9.96 13.90 -6.01
C ARG A 83 11.17 14.82 -6.00
N GLU A 84 12.12 14.57 -5.10
CA GLU A 84 13.35 15.37 -4.95
C GLU A 84 14.49 14.89 -5.87
N SER A 85 14.47 13.61 -6.25
CA SER A 85 15.48 13.05 -7.15
C SER A 85 15.24 13.49 -8.61
N PRO A 86 16.27 13.93 -9.36
CA PRO A 86 16.14 14.07 -10.80
C PRO A 86 15.74 12.70 -11.41
N PRO A 87 14.90 12.66 -12.46
CA PRO A 87 14.33 11.41 -12.98
C PRO A 87 15.44 10.39 -13.26
N ARG A 88 15.50 9.35 -12.43
CA ARG A 88 16.48 8.27 -12.53
C ARG A 88 16.12 7.46 -13.78
N ARG A 89 17.07 7.26 -14.70
CA ARG A 89 16.87 6.33 -15.82
C ARG A 89 16.66 4.93 -15.23
N ALA A 90 15.50 4.36 -15.53
CA ALA A 90 14.87 3.33 -14.75
C ALA A 90 15.44 1.92 -14.98
N HIS A 91 15.44 1.13 -13.91
CA HIS A 91 15.41 -0.33 -14.01
C HIS A 91 14.05 -0.73 -14.60
N GLY A 92 14.02 -1.12 -15.88
CA GLY A 92 12.85 -1.77 -16.48
C GLY A 92 11.58 -0.93 -16.63
N ARG A 93 11.67 0.41 -16.79
CA ARG A 93 10.50 1.19 -17.21
C ARG A 93 10.23 0.91 -18.69
N VAL A 94 9.10 0.28 -19.01
CA VAL A 94 8.45 0.53 -20.30
C VAL A 94 8.15 2.02 -20.31
N VAL A 95 8.98 2.80 -20.99
CA VAL A 95 8.74 4.23 -21.20
C VAL A 95 7.49 4.32 -22.07
N ALA A 96 6.33 4.53 -21.43
CA ALA A 96 5.19 5.12 -22.13
C ALA A 96 5.62 6.53 -22.58
N PRO A 97 5.30 6.94 -23.83
CA PRO A 97 5.72 8.24 -24.34
C PRO A 97 5.20 9.36 -23.43
N ALA A 98 6.08 10.31 -23.15
CA ALA A 98 5.85 11.42 -22.23
C ALA A 98 4.57 12.18 -22.61
N GLY A 99 3.57 12.13 -21.72
CA GLY A 99 2.27 12.78 -21.92
C GLY A 99 1.09 12.06 -21.28
N HIS A 100 1.23 10.80 -20.86
CA HIS A 100 0.12 10.02 -20.30
C HIS A 100 -0.11 10.35 -18.82
N ARG A 101 -0.91 11.39 -18.53
CA ARG A 101 -1.84 11.27 -17.39
C ARG A 101 -2.74 10.10 -17.72
N ASP A 102 -2.70 9.04 -16.91
CA ASP A 102 -3.53 7.87 -17.19
C ASP A 102 -5.01 8.25 -17.11
N PRO A 103 -5.75 8.32 -18.23
CA PRO A 103 -7.15 8.73 -18.22
C PRO A 103 -8.05 7.64 -17.63
N ALA A 104 -7.50 6.44 -17.36
CA ALA A 104 -8.20 5.31 -16.75
C ALA A 104 -7.81 5.08 -15.27
N GLY A 105 -7.00 5.96 -14.67
CA GLY A 105 -6.77 5.96 -13.23
C GLY A 105 -8.08 6.30 -12.49
N PRO A 106 -8.34 5.73 -11.30
CA PRO A 106 -9.48 6.15 -10.48
C PRO A 106 -9.43 7.68 -10.34
N PRO A 107 -10.58 8.39 -10.44
CA PRO A 107 -10.57 9.85 -10.47
C PRO A 107 -9.78 10.36 -9.28
N SER A 108 -8.87 11.30 -9.51
CA SER A 108 -8.05 11.96 -8.50
C SER A 108 -8.95 12.76 -7.54
N ARG A 109 -9.60 12.01 -6.63
CA ARG A 109 -10.40 12.52 -5.50
C ARG A 109 -9.42 13.05 -4.47
N ARG A 110 -8.89 14.25 -4.74
CA ARG A 110 -8.02 14.96 -3.80
C ARG A 110 -8.76 15.11 -2.45
N PHE A 111 -8.27 14.36 -1.46
CA PHE A 111 -8.45 14.50 0.00
C PHE A 111 -9.86 14.41 0.61
N GLY A 112 -10.96 14.56 -0.13
CA GLY A 112 -12.30 14.73 0.47
C GLY A 112 -12.93 13.50 1.14
N VAL A 113 -12.82 12.31 0.54
CA VAL A 113 -13.62 11.14 0.95
C VAL A 113 -13.02 10.36 2.13
N TRP A 114 -11.71 10.49 2.40
CA TRP A 114 -11.08 9.72 3.49
C TRP A 114 -11.48 10.24 4.89
N ARG A 115 -12.06 11.45 5.00
CA ARG A 115 -12.70 11.92 6.24
C ARG A 115 -13.96 11.13 6.61
N ASP A 116 -14.65 10.56 5.62
CA ASP A 116 -15.92 9.83 5.81
C ASP A 116 -15.74 8.30 5.84
N ALA A 117 -14.49 7.81 5.79
CA ALA A 117 -14.22 6.40 5.95
C ALA A 117 -14.52 5.96 7.40
N PRO A 118 -15.31 4.89 7.62
CA PRO A 118 -15.57 4.39 8.96
C PRO A 118 -14.25 4.00 9.61
N LYS A 119 -14.01 4.52 10.82
CA LYS A 119 -12.85 4.14 11.62
C LYS A 119 -12.95 2.65 11.92
N LEU A 120 -11.92 1.90 11.52
CA LEU A 120 -11.71 0.51 11.92
C LEU A 120 -11.57 0.42 13.45
#